data_AF-A0A1A9GL74-F1
#
_entry.id   AF-A0A1A9GL74-F1
#
_cell.length_a   1.000
_cell.length_b   1.000
_cell.length_c   1.000
_cell.angle_alpha   90.00
_cell.angle_beta   90.00
_cell.angle_gamma   90.00
#
_symmetry.space_group_name_H-M   'P 1'
#
loop_
_entity.id
_entity.type
_entity.pdbx_description
1 polymer ?
#
loop_
_entity_poly.entity_id
_entity_poly.type
_entity_poly.pdbx_seq_one_letter_code
_entity_poly.pdbx_strand_id
1 'polypeptide(L)' 'MGWVRQAEVDGGVRPGTTTSDAQRLAELERENRELRRTNHILRTASAFFAAELVSLPGES' A
#
# COMPACT_ATOMS: atom_id res chain seq x y z
N MET A 1 10.40 -25.58 -18.49
CA MET A 1 10.52 -26.33 -17.21
C MET A 1 10.47 -25.41 -15.99
N GLY A 2 9.57 -24.40 -15.95
CA GLY A 2 9.50 -23.46 -14.82
C GLY A 2 8.72 -24.00 -13.61
N TRP A 3 7.70 -24.82 -13.85
CA TRP A 3 6.77 -25.30 -12.82
C TRP A 3 7.42 -26.27 -11.82
N VAL A 4 8.37 -27.11 -12.26
CA VAL A 4 9.10 -28.04 -11.36
C VAL A 4 9.92 -27.25 -10.34
N ARG A 5 10.63 -26.21 -10.80
CA ARG A 5 11.42 -25.35 -9.92
C ARG A 5 10.53 -24.59 -8.93
N GLN A 6 9.36 -24.11 -9.37
CA GLN A 6 8.41 -23.47 -8.46
C GLN A 6 7.87 -24.47 -7.42
N ALA A 7 7.56 -25.70 -7.82
CA ALA A 7 7.12 -26.74 -6.90
C ALA A 7 8.19 -27.11 -5.86
N GLU A 8 9.47 -27.14 -6.24
CA GLU A 8 10.59 -27.31 -5.29
C GLU A 8 10.68 -26.16 -4.30
N VAL A 9 10.42 -24.93 -4.74
CA VAL A 9 10.41 -23.74 -3.87
C VAL A 9 9.21 -23.77 -2.94
N ASP A 10 8.02 -24.04 -3.47
CA ASP A 10 6.78 -24.14 -2.69
C ASP A 10 6.85 -25.29 -1.67
N GLY A 11 7.54 -26.38 -2.02
CA GLY A 11 7.81 -27.51 -1.13
C GLY A 11 8.99 -27.35 -0.18
N GLY A 12 9.70 -26.20 -0.21
CA GLY A 12 10.85 -25.92 0.67
C GLY A 12 12.12 -26.72 0.35
N VAL A 13 12.15 -27.45 -0.77
CA VAL A 13 13.33 -28.19 -1.25
C VAL A 13 14.39 -27.23 -1.80
N ARG A 14 13.95 -26.07 -2.29
CA ARG A 14 14.80 -25.03 -2.86
C ARG A 14 14.48 -23.68 -2.23
N PRO A 15 15.49 -22.84 -1.94
CA PRO A 15 15.22 -21.47 -1.51
C PRO A 15 14.56 -20.66 -2.64
N GLY A 16 13.61 -19.82 -2.26
CA GLY A 16 12.91 -18.91 -3.16
C GLY A 16 11.64 -18.36 -2.52
N THR A 17 10.98 -17.44 -3.22
CA THR A 17 9.65 -16.96 -2.82
C THR A 17 8.61 -18.00 -3.19
N THR A 18 7.88 -18.48 -2.21
CA THR A 18 6.77 -19.40 -2.47
C THR A 18 5.65 -18.68 -3.21
N THR A 19 4.83 -19.44 -3.94
CA THR A 19 3.64 -18.90 -4.59
C THR A 19 2.72 -18.20 -3.59
N SER A 20 2.59 -18.74 -2.38
CA SER A 20 1.77 -18.15 -1.31
C SER A 20 2.33 -16.82 -0.82
N ASP A 21 3.64 -16.73 -0.60
CA ASP A 21 4.29 -15.48 -0.18
C ASP A 21 4.19 -14.41 -1.27
N ALA A 22 4.37 -14.80 -2.54
CA ALA A 22 4.23 -13.88 -3.67
C ALA A 22 2.79 -13.32 -3.76
N GLN A 23 1.77 -14.17 -3.56
CA GLN A 23 0.37 -13.74 -3.53
C GLN A 23 0.10 -12.78 -2.37
N ARG A 24 0.60 -13.11 -1.17
CA ARG A 24 0.46 -12.26 0.01
C ARG A 24 1.14 -10.91 -0.19
N LEU A 25 2.33 -10.88 -0.77
CA LEU A 25 3.04 -9.65 -1.06
C LEU A 25 2.26 -8.78 -2.05
N ALA A 26 1.74 -9.37 -3.12
CA ALA A 26 0.95 -8.65 -4.11
C ALA A 26 -0.34 -8.04 -3.52
N GLU A 27 -0.99 -8.76 -2.60
CA GLU A 27 -2.15 -8.27 -1.85
C GLU A 27 -1.77 -7.07 -0.97
N LEU A 28 -0.72 -7.22 -0.16
CA LEU A 28 -0.21 -6.15 0.70
C LEU A 28 0.21 -4.91 -0.09
N GLU A 29 0.86 -5.08 -1.23
CA GLU A 29 1.22 -3.97 -2.12
C GLU A 29 -0.02 -3.26 -2.67
N ARG A 30 -1.08 -4.00 -2.99
CA ARG A 30 -2.35 -3.41 -3.44
C ARG A 30 -2.99 -2.58 -2.34
N GLU A 31 -3.11 -3.15 -1.14
CA GLU A 31 -3.64 -2.44 0.03
C GLU A 31 -2.81 -1.19 0.34
N ASN A 32 -1.48 -1.30 0.32
CA ASN A 32 -0.59 -0.17 0.61
C ASN A 32 -0.76 0.97 -0.40
N ARG A 33 -0.93 0.66 -1.69
CA ARG A 33 -1.22 1.67 -2.71
C ARG A 33 -2.53 2.39 -2.45
N GLU A 34 -3.59 1.66 -2.10
CA GLU A 34 -4.90 2.26 -1.82
C GLU A 34 -4.87 3.12 -0.56
N LEU A 35 -4.20 2.65 0.50
CA LEU A 35 -3.99 3.40 1.73
C LEU A 35 -3.21 4.69 1.48
N ARG A 36 -2.13 4.64 0.69
CA ARG A 36 -1.35 5.83 0.32
C ARG A 36 -2.19 6.82 -0.48
N ARG A 37 -3.01 6.35 -1.42
CA ARG A 37 -3.92 7.20 -2.20
C ARG A 37 -4.93 7.89 -1.28
N THR A 38 -5.59 7.14 -0.41
CA THR A 38 -6.57 7.67 0.54
C THR A 38 -5.93 8.66 1.50
N ASN A 39 -4.76 8.33 2.04
CA ASN A 39 -4.04 9.21 2.95
C ASN A 39 -3.64 10.53 2.26
N HIS A 40 -3.25 10.48 0.99
CA HIS A 40 -2.97 11.70 0.23
C HIS A 40 -4.20 12.60 0.10
N ILE A 41 -5.36 12.03 -0.25
CA ILE A 41 -6.62 12.80 -0.36
C ILE A 41 -6.96 13.44 0.99
N LEU A 42 -6.91 12.67 2.07
CA LEU A 42 -7.21 13.16 3.42
C LEU A 42 -6.26 14.28 3.83
N ARG A 43 -4.95 14.12 3.62
CA ARG A 43 -3.97 15.16 3.94
C ARG A 43 -4.21 16.44 3.15
N THR A 44 -4.53 16.33 1.87
CA THR A 44 -4.84 17.49 1.02
C THR A 44 -6.12 18.19 1.49
N ALA A 45 -7.17 17.44 1.82
CA ALA A 45 -8.40 18.01 2.37
C ALA A 45 -8.17 18.69 3.73
N SER A 46 -7.44 18.06 4.64
CA SER A 46 -7.07 18.64 5.92
C SER A 46 -6.26 19.93 5.76
N ALA A 47 -5.31 19.96 4.83
CA ALA A 47 -4.52 21.15 4.54
C ALA A 47 -5.38 22.28 3.97
N PHE A 48 -6.32 21.96 3.08
CA PHE A 48 -7.28 22.94 2.53
C PHE A 48 -8.11 23.59 3.65
N PHE A 49 -8.75 22.79 4.50
CA PHE A 49 -9.57 23.32 5.61
C PHE A 49 -8.74 24.10 6.63
N ALA A 50 -7.53 23.66 6.93
CA ALA A 50 -6.63 24.40 7.82
C ALA A 50 -6.28 25.78 7.23
N ALA A 51 -6.02 25.87 5.93
CA ALA A 51 -5.75 27.15 5.25
C ALA A 51 -6.97 28.07 5.25
N GLU A 52 -8.17 27.52 5.03
CA GLU A 52 -9.43 28.27 5.09
C GLU A 52 -9.65 28.87 6.50
N LEU A 53 -9.50 28.06 7.56
CA LEU A 53 -9.64 28.51 8.95
C LEU A 53 -8.62 29.58 9.34
N VAL A 54 -7.37 29.48 8.88
CA VAL A 54 -6.33 30.49 9.14
C VAL A 54 -6.59 31.79 8.38
N SER A 55 -7.26 31.72 7.23
CA SER A 55 -7.59 32.89 6.40
C SER A 55 -8.85 33.62 6.84
N LEU A 56 -9.63 33.08 7.78
CA LEU A 56 -10.76 33.81 8.38
C LEU A 56 -10.21 34.83 9.38
N PRO A 57 -10.31 36.15 9.11
CA PRO A 57 -9.93 37.14 10.10
C PRO A 57 -10.84 36.95 11.32
N GLY A 58 -10.23 36.91 12.52
CA GLY A 58 -10.98 36.98 13.76
C GLY A 58 -11.95 38.16 13.66
N GLU A 59 -13.25 37.87 13.77
CA GLU A 59 -14.27 38.88 13.95
C GLU A 59 -13.78 39.85 15.04
N SER A 60 -13.62 41.11 14.64
CA SER A 60 -13.25 42.22 15.52
C SER A 60 -14.38 42.54 16.49
#